data_AF-A0A928C6V6-F1
#
_entry.id   AF-A0A928C6V6-F1
#
_cell.length_a   1.000
_cell.length_b   1.000
_cell.length_c   1.000
_cell.angle_alpha   90.00
_cell.angle_beta   90.00
_cell.angle_gamma   90.00
#
_symmetry.space_group_name_H-M   'P 1'
#
loop_
_entity.id
_entity.type
_entity.pdbx_description
1 polymer ?
#
loop_
_entity_poly.entity_id
_entity_poly.type
_entity_poly.pdbx_seq_one_letter_code
_entity_poly.pdbx_strand_id
1 'polypeptide(L)'
;MAYDFVNKTKGASVAFYVPEELKKQNVRKDCNINNPELFVMDEAQQRDTIEARTKIVNKINDDIFLDVMITSFEKTLEDYGLKLEYWEHDGIKPDSLHWIVDLSHVEIQEYVTYSLSECGVEGYAEFFPITAVNVASWFGLMNDEESHFLYTEQDCEDYIAECYYTLDSLSNLVANIECKRLTIDDFYNFAVVLGKLYAGYSYDFFMNEYVRKEMRRREMEYSDDVYMRYDPYESYIYHTHSDRFIPMEEK
;
A
#
# COMPACT_ATOMS: atom_id res chain seq x y z
N MET A 1 -9.70 15.16 23.00
CA MET A 1 -8.33 15.14 22.44
C MET A 1 -8.35 14.85 20.95
N ALA A 2 -8.73 13.66 20.48
CA ALA A 2 -8.75 13.38 19.04
C ALA A 2 -9.75 14.26 18.25
N TYR A 3 -10.98 14.44 18.74
CA TYR A 3 -11.92 15.43 18.16
C TYR A 3 -11.41 16.89 18.27
N ASP A 4 -10.53 17.20 19.23
CA ASP A 4 -9.94 18.54 19.31
C ASP A 4 -8.92 18.74 18.18
N PHE A 5 -8.15 17.70 17.84
CA PHE A 5 -7.27 17.71 16.67
C PHE A 5 -8.08 17.98 15.41
N VAL A 6 -9.10 17.15 15.13
CA VAL A 6 -9.97 17.28 13.95
C VAL A 6 -10.54 18.70 13.79
N ASN A 7 -10.92 19.34 14.89
CA ASN A 7 -11.46 20.70 14.83
C ASN A 7 -10.39 21.77 14.59
N LYS A 8 -9.18 21.59 15.14
CA LYS A 8 -8.08 22.56 15.01
C LYS A 8 -7.38 22.51 13.65
N THR A 9 -7.32 21.33 13.05
CA THR A 9 -6.57 21.08 11.81
C THR A 9 -7.40 21.36 10.55
N LYS A 10 -8.66 21.80 10.68
CA LYS A 10 -9.44 22.27 9.54
C LYS A 10 -8.72 23.46 8.86
N GLY A 11 -8.35 23.28 7.61
CA GLY A 11 -7.59 24.23 6.82
C GLY A 11 -6.08 24.20 7.07
N ALA A 12 -5.56 23.22 7.81
CA ALA A 12 -4.13 22.95 7.88
C ALA A 12 -3.60 22.51 6.49
N SER A 13 -2.31 22.71 6.29
CA SER A 13 -1.63 22.47 5.03
C SER A 13 -0.67 21.29 5.12
N VAL A 14 -0.51 20.58 4.02
CA VAL A 14 0.39 19.45 3.88
C VAL A 14 1.26 19.69 2.64
N ALA A 15 2.58 19.68 2.82
CA ALA A 15 3.51 19.52 1.71
C ALA A 15 3.76 18.04 1.45
N PHE A 16 3.53 17.59 0.22
CA PHE A 16 3.74 16.21 -0.20
C PHE A 16 4.89 16.13 -1.20
N TYR A 17 5.97 15.48 -0.80
CA TYR A 17 7.11 15.18 -1.66
C TYR A 17 7.04 13.72 -2.10
N VAL A 18 7.45 13.45 -3.34
CA VAL A 18 7.39 12.14 -3.99
C VAL A 18 8.71 11.85 -4.69
N PRO A 19 9.06 10.57 -4.94
CA PRO A 19 10.31 10.25 -5.61
C PRO A 19 10.18 10.55 -7.11
N GLU A 20 11.29 10.84 -7.77
CA GLU A 20 11.32 11.06 -9.23
C GLU A 20 11.12 9.77 -10.03
N GLU A 21 11.54 8.63 -9.48
CA GLU A 21 11.49 7.33 -10.15
C GLU A 21 11.06 6.21 -9.20
N LEU A 22 10.40 5.19 -9.76
CA LEU A 22 9.95 4.01 -9.02
C LEU A 22 10.97 2.88 -9.14
N LYS A 23 11.28 2.21 -8.03
CA LYS A 23 12.14 1.02 -8.05
C LYS A 23 11.31 -0.20 -8.43
N LYS A 24 11.45 -0.65 -9.67
CA LYS A 24 10.65 -1.72 -10.27
C LYS A 24 11.42 -3.03 -10.34
N GLN A 25 10.84 -4.11 -9.84
CA GLN A 25 11.46 -5.44 -9.87
C GLN A 25 10.46 -6.55 -10.23
N ASN A 26 10.95 -7.54 -10.97
CA ASN A 26 10.25 -8.81 -11.17
C ASN A 26 10.98 -9.89 -10.37
N VAL A 27 10.28 -10.49 -9.42
CA VAL A 27 10.79 -11.54 -8.53
C VAL A 27 9.96 -12.83 -8.65
N ARG A 28 9.24 -13.02 -9.77
CA ARG A 28 8.46 -14.24 -10.04
C ARG A 28 9.33 -15.49 -9.97
N LYS A 29 8.84 -16.52 -9.26
CA LYS A 29 9.51 -17.82 -9.08
C LYS A 29 8.69 -19.00 -9.60
N ASP A 30 7.62 -18.76 -10.35
CA ASP A 30 6.80 -19.81 -11.00
C ASP A 30 7.59 -20.68 -11.99
N CYS A 31 8.81 -20.27 -12.32
CA CYS A 31 9.78 -21.03 -13.08
C CYS A 31 10.58 -22.06 -12.24
N ASN A 32 10.68 -21.92 -10.91
CA ASN A 32 11.51 -22.78 -10.05
C ASN A 32 10.87 -24.11 -9.66
N ILE A 33 9.54 -24.21 -9.67
CA ILE A 33 8.86 -25.32 -8.97
C ILE A 33 8.87 -26.63 -9.78
N ASN A 34 9.03 -26.56 -11.11
CA ASN A 34 9.01 -27.76 -11.97
C ASN A 34 9.98 -27.74 -13.17
N ASN A 35 10.90 -26.78 -13.28
CA ASN A 35 11.86 -26.75 -14.38
C ASN A 35 13.29 -27.09 -13.91
N PRO A 36 13.73 -28.36 -13.99
CA PRO A 36 15.08 -28.78 -13.62
C PRO A 36 16.19 -28.10 -14.44
N GLU A 37 15.86 -27.45 -15.57
CA GLU A 37 16.83 -26.75 -16.40
C GLU A 37 17.32 -25.42 -15.79
N LEU A 38 16.52 -24.77 -14.92
CA LEU A 38 16.90 -23.50 -14.28
C LEU A 38 18.00 -23.65 -13.22
N PHE A 39 18.10 -24.83 -12.58
CA PHE A 39 19.20 -25.15 -11.67
C PHE A 39 20.56 -25.29 -12.37
N VAL A 40 20.56 -25.34 -13.71
CA VAL A 40 21.76 -25.45 -14.56
C VAL A 40 22.07 -24.13 -15.28
N MET A 41 21.18 -23.14 -15.19
CA MET A 41 21.35 -21.81 -15.78
C MET A 41 22.23 -20.93 -14.89
N ASP A 42 23.08 -20.11 -15.51
CA ASP A 42 23.79 -19.07 -14.80
C ASP A 42 22.86 -17.90 -14.40
N GLU A 43 23.34 -17.00 -13.53
CA GLU A 43 22.55 -15.88 -13.02
C GLU A 43 22.01 -14.96 -14.13
N ALA A 44 22.71 -14.82 -15.26
CA ALA A 44 22.27 -13.98 -16.37
C ALA A 44 21.09 -14.62 -17.11
N GLN A 45 21.20 -15.92 -17.40
CA GLN A 45 20.13 -16.70 -18.02
C GLN A 45 18.87 -16.79 -17.15
N GLN A 46 19.04 -16.87 -15.83
CA GLN A 46 17.93 -16.82 -14.88
C GLN A 46 17.22 -15.45 -14.92
N ARG A 47 17.99 -14.34 -14.92
CA ARG A 47 17.43 -12.98 -15.04
C ARG A 47 16.67 -12.80 -16.35
N ASP A 48 17.26 -13.15 -17.48
CA ASP A 48 16.62 -13.02 -18.80
C ASP A 48 15.30 -13.81 -18.88
N THR A 49 15.27 -15.00 -18.26
CA THR A 49 14.06 -15.84 -18.19
C THR A 49 12.97 -15.21 -17.33
N ILE A 50 13.33 -14.58 -16.21
CA ILE A 50 12.40 -13.87 -15.32
C ILE A 50 11.88 -12.60 -16.03
N GLU A 51 12.75 -11.80 -16.63
CA GLU A 51 12.41 -10.58 -17.35
C GLU A 51 11.43 -10.83 -18.50
N ALA A 52 11.66 -11.89 -19.30
CA ALA A 52 10.79 -12.29 -20.39
C ALA A 52 9.36 -12.67 -19.95
N ARG A 53 9.14 -12.89 -18.65
CA ARG A 53 7.85 -13.27 -18.06
C ARG A 53 7.16 -12.16 -17.28
N THR A 54 7.74 -10.96 -17.26
CA THR A 54 7.13 -9.78 -16.62
C THR A 54 5.78 -9.48 -17.27
N LYS A 55 4.71 -9.36 -16.47
CA LYS A 55 3.36 -9.11 -16.98
C LYS A 55 2.91 -7.68 -16.79
N ILE A 56 3.31 -7.03 -15.70
CA ILE A 56 2.84 -5.72 -15.26
C ILE A 56 4.00 -4.75 -15.08
N VAL A 57 5.04 -5.11 -14.32
CA VAL A 57 6.02 -4.12 -13.84
C VAL A 57 6.77 -3.39 -14.96
N ASN A 58 7.02 -4.05 -16.10
CA ASN A 58 7.64 -3.42 -17.27
C ASN A 58 6.72 -2.48 -18.07
N LYS A 59 5.42 -2.48 -17.78
CA LYS A 59 4.41 -1.61 -18.41
C LYS A 59 4.07 -0.39 -17.56
N ILE A 60 4.58 -0.33 -16.32
CA ILE A 60 4.35 0.80 -15.42
C ILE A 60 5.09 2.02 -15.95
N ASN A 61 4.34 3.08 -16.17
CA ASN A 61 4.86 4.41 -16.39
C ASN A 61 4.86 5.15 -15.04
N ASP A 62 6.02 5.65 -14.63
CA ASP A 62 6.24 6.19 -13.29
C ASP A 62 5.47 7.49 -13.09
N ASP A 63 5.48 8.39 -14.09
CA ASP A 63 4.73 9.65 -14.08
C ASP A 63 3.23 9.39 -13.93
N ILE A 64 2.66 8.47 -14.72
CA ILE A 64 1.22 8.14 -14.64
C ILE A 64 0.87 7.57 -13.25
N PHE A 65 1.71 6.67 -12.72
CA PHE A 65 1.47 6.09 -11.40
C PHE A 65 1.48 7.16 -10.31
N LEU A 66 2.52 8.01 -10.29
CA LEU A 66 2.70 9.06 -9.31
C LEU A 66 1.59 10.11 -9.42
N ASP A 67 1.28 10.60 -10.62
CA ASP A 67 0.23 11.61 -10.84
C ASP A 67 -1.14 11.13 -10.36
N VAL A 68 -1.50 9.88 -10.68
CA VAL A 68 -2.77 9.28 -10.26
C VAL A 68 -2.83 9.13 -8.73
N MET A 69 -1.73 8.67 -8.11
CA MET A 69 -1.64 8.51 -6.66
C MET A 69 -1.72 9.86 -5.95
N ILE A 70 -0.95 10.86 -6.38
CA ILE A 70 -0.92 12.21 -5.81
C ILE A 70 -2.29 12.88 -5.93
N THR A 71 -2.92 12.80 -7.09
CA THR A 71 -4.26 13.39 -7.30
C THR A 71 -5.28 12.77 -6.33
N SER A 72 -5.21 11.47 -6.09
CA SER A 72 -6.09 10.78 -5.15
C SER A 72 -5.78 11.14 -3.69
N PHE A 73 -4.49 11.27 -3.36
CA PHE A 73 -4.01 11.71 -2.06
C PHE A 73 -4.51 13.12 -1.73
N GLU A 74 -4.31 14.08 -2.64
CA GLU A 74 -4.79 15.47 -2.52
C GLU A 74 -6.30 15.51 -2.25
N LYS A 75 -7.10 14.86 -3.10
CA LYS A 75 -8.56 14.85 -2.94
C LYS A 75 -8.99 14.24 -1.61
N THR A 76 -8.27 13.22 -1.14
CA THR A 76 -8.58 12.60 0.15
C THR A 76 -8.22 13.53 1.30
N LEU A 77 -7.10 14.26 1.23
CA LEU A 77 -6.77 15.30 2.20
C LEU A 77 -7.86 16.39 2.28
N GLU A 78 -8.45 16.78 1.15
CA GLU A 78 -9.58 17.72 1.15
C GLU A 78 -10.79 17.18 1.91
N ASP A 79 -11.10 15.89 1.79
CA ASP A 79 -12.16 15.23 2.58
C ASP A 79 -11.86 15.30 4.08
N TYR A 80 -10.58 15.21 4.48
CA TYR A 80 -10.10 15.44 5.85
C TYR A 80 -10.07 16.93 6.26
N GLY A 81 -10.41 17.84 5.35
CA GLY A 81 -10.41 19.29 5.58
C GLY A 81 -9.02 19.93 5.52
N LEU A 82 -8.04 19.26 4.91
CA LEU A 82 -6.67 19.74 4.71
C LEU A 82 -6.47 20.28 3.30
N LYS A 83 -5.35 20.98 3.09
CA LYS A 83 -4.94 21.47 1.78
C LYS A 83 -3.58 20.93 1.42
N LEU A 84 -3.45 20.41 0.20
CA LEU A 84 -2.13 20.13 -0.34
C LEU A 84 -1.48 21.45 -0.82
N GLU A 85 -0.24 21.67 -0.43
CA GLU A 85 0.56 22.82 -0.85
C GLU A 85 1.93 22.37 -1.34
N TYR A 86 2.46 23.09 -2.33
CA TYR A 86 3.82 22.87 -2.80
C TYR A 86 4.73 23.89 -2.13
N TRP A 87 5.61 23.42 -1.26
CA TRP A 87 6.60 24.27 -0.60
C TRP A 87 7.94 24.09 -1.28
N GLU A 88 8.62 25.19 -1.58
CA GLU A 88 10.05 25.13 -1.84
C GLU A 88 10.75 24.75 -0.52
N HIS A 89 11.79 23.92 -0.57
CA HIS A 89 12.46 23.32 0.59
C HIS A 89 12.85 24.31 1.71
N ASP A 90 12.97 25.61 1.42
CA ASP A 90 13.36 26.66 2.36
C ASP A 90 12.20 27.54 2.88
N GLY A 91 10.96 27.34 2.42
CA GLY A 91 9.88 28.33 2.55
C GLY A 91 9.03 28.25 3.83
N ILE A 92 8.66 27.05 4.28
CA ILE A 92 7.75 26.84 5.41
C ILE A 92 8.32 25.75 6.31
N LYS A 93 8.44 26.08 7.60
CA LYS A 93 8.86 25.11 8.61
C LYS A 93 7.63 24.33 9.08
N PRO A 94 7.72 23.00 9.22
CA PRO A 94 6.64 22.21 9.78
C PRO A 94 6.23 22.72 11.16
N ASP A 95 4.94 22.72 11.44
CA ASP A 95 4.38 23.05 12.74
C ASP A 95 3.07 22.27 12.98
N SER A 96 2.32 22.61 14.03
CA SER A 96 1.04 21.96 14.33
C SER A 96 -0.05 22.03 13.23
N LEU A 97 0.04 22.95 12.27
CA LEU A 97 -0.89 23.17 11.16
C LEU A 97 -0.25 23.11 9.76
N HIS A 98 1.07 22.91 9.70
CA HIS A 98 1.85 22.81 8.47
C HIS A 98 2.65 21.51 8.55
N TRP A 99 2.25 20.48 7.79
CA TRP A 99 2.87 19.15 7.87
C TRP A 99 3.68 18.85 6.63
N ILE A 100 4.76 18.07 6.79
CA ILE A 100 5.47 17.46 5.67
C ILE A 100 5.17 15.97 5.66
N VAL A 101 4.78 15.48 4.49
CA VAL A 101 4.72 14.06 4.15
C VAL A 101 5.71 13.87 2.99
N ASP A 102 6.79 13.17 3.23
CA ASP A 102 7.79 12.84 2.22
C ASP A 102 7.68 11.35 1.88
N LEU A 103 7.13 11.02 0.72
CA LEU A 103 7.22 9.68 0.15
C LEU A 103 8.62 9.50 -0.45
N SER A 104 9.58 9.13 0.40
CA SER A 104 10.99 9.12 0.02
C SER A 104 11.34 7.99 -0.96
N HIS A 105 10.64 6.86 -0.89
CA HIS A 105 10.92 5.68 -1.73
C HIS A 105 9.66 4.86 -1.98
N VAL A 106 9.55 4.34 -3.22
CA VAL A 106 8.53 3.36 -3.61
C VAL A 106 9.23 2.22 -4.36
N GLU A 107 8.99 1.00 -3.89
CA GLU A 107 9.43 -0.23 -4.52
C GLU A 107 8.23 -1.06 -4.97
N ILE A 108 8.24 -1.48 -6.23
CA ILE A 108 7.16 -2.25 -6.86
C ILE A 108 7.71 -3.60 -7.29
N GLN A 109 7.13 -4.67 -6.75
CA GLN A 109 7.60 -6.04 -6.99
C GLN A 109 6.49 -6.90 -7.59
N GLU A 110 6.72 -7.45 -8.78
CA GLU A 110 5.85 -8.48 -9.36
C GLU A 110 6.31 -9.88 -8.93
N TYR A 111 5.38 -10.68 -8.41
CA TYR A 111 5.64 -12.03 -7.94
C TYR A 111 4.48 -12.98 -8.24
N VAL A 112 4.67 -14.25 -7.89
CA VAL A 112 3.61 -15.26 -7.92
C VAL A 112 3.37 -15.73 -6.51
N THR A 113 2.11 -15.69 -6.09
CA THR A 113 1.64 -16.28 -4.85
C THR A 113 0.58 -17.34 -5.14
N TYR A 114 0.15 -18.06 -4.12
CA TYR A 114 -0.87 -19.10 -4.22
C TYR A 114 -2.10 -18.67 -3.46
N SER A 115 -3.24 -18.65 -4.15
CA SER A 115 -4.53 -18.46 -3.52
C SER A 115 -5.24 -19.81 -3.35
N LEU A 116 -5.90 -19.97 -2.20
CA LEU A 116 -6.73 -21.13 -1.90
C LEU A 116 -8.16 -20.83 -2.30
N SER A 117 -8.75 -21.65 -3.16
CA SER A 117 -10.16 -21.50 -3.54
C SER A 117 -10.97 -22.72 -3.15
N GLU A 118 -12.09 -22.51 -2.47
CA GLU A 118 -13.10 -23.53 -2.19
C GLU A 118 -14.02 -23.67 -3.40
N CYS A 119 -13.85 -24.73 -4.19
CA CYS A 119 -14.48 -24.85 -5.51
C CYS A 119 -15.88 -25.49 -5.44
N GLY A 120 -16.71 -25.03 -4.50
CA GLY A 120 -18.13 -25.38 -4.38
C GLY A 120 -18.42 -26.80 -3.86
N VAL A 121 -17.41 -27.61 -3.56
CA VAL A 121 -17.55 -28.93 -2.93
C VAL A 121 -16.94 -28.86 -1.53
N GLU A 122 -17.76 -29.06 -0.50
CA GLU A 122 -17.35 -28.96 0.89
C GLU A 122 -16.17 -29.89 1.19
N GLY A 123 -15.09 -29.33 1.75
CA GLY A 123 -13.85 -30.06 2.06
C GLY A 123 -12.87 -30.23 0.89
N TYR A 124 -13.17 -29.69 -0.30
CA TYR A 124 -12.25 -29.66 -1.43
C TYR A 124 -11.85 -28.23 -1.76
N ALA A 125 -10.57 -27.94 -1.59
CA ALA A 125 -9.96 -26.68 -1.94
C ALA A 125 -8.68 -26.94 -2.72
N GLU A 126 -8.37 -26.04 -3.64
CA GLU A 126 -7.23 -26.19 -4.54
C GLU A 126 -6.40 -24.89 -4.52
N PHE A 127 -5.08 -25.06 -4.58
CA PHE A 127 -4.13 -23.95 -4.60
C PHE A 127 -3.81 -23.55 -6.03
N PHE A 128 -3.94 -22.26 -6.32
CA PHE A 128 -3.73 -21.75 -7.67
C PHE A 128 -2.70 -20.62 -7.71
N PRO A 129 -1.72 -20.68 -8.62
CA PRO A 129 -0.76 -19.60 -8.77
C PRO A 129 -1.44 -18.38 -9.38
N ILE A 130 -1.37 -17.27 -8.68
CA ILE A 130 -1.84 -15.96 -9.11
C ILE A 130 -0.69 -14.98 -9.22
N THR A 131 -0.79 -14.05 -10.16
CA THR A 131 0.14 -12.93 -10.25
C THR A 131 -0.24 -11.89 -9.21
N ALA A 132 0.74 -11.40 -8.47
CA ALA A 132 0.56 -10.29 -7.53
C ALA A 132 1.64 -9.24 -7.76
N VAL A 133 1.31 -7.98 -7.47
CA VAL A 133 2.20 -6.84 -7.49
C VAL A 133 2.13 -6.18 -6.12
N ASN A 134 3.25 -6.20 -5.40
CA ASN A 134 3.41 -5.51 -4.13
C ASN A 134 3.91 -4.09 -4.39
N VAL A 135 3.36 -3.13 -3.66
CA VAL A 135 3.87 -1.76 -3.59
C VAL A 135 4.28 -1.48 -2.15
N ALA A 136 5.59 -1.38 -1.93
CA ALA A 136 6.21 -1.05 -0.67
C ALA A 136 6.63 0.43 -0.69
N SER A 137 6.27 1.18 0.34
CA SER A 137 6.42 2.64 0.39
C SER A 137 7.00 3.09 1.73
N TRP A 138 7.99 3.98 1.66
CA TRP A 138 8.66 4.56 2.82
C TRP A 138 8.36 6.05 2.92
N PHE A 139 8.05 6.49 4.13
CA PHE A 139 7.62 7.84 4.39
C PHE A 139 8.44 8.51 5.48
N GLY A 140 8.81 9.77 5.27
CA GLY A 140 9.19 10.72 6.30
C GLY A 140 8.01 11.62 6.66
N LEU A 141 7.52 11.56 7.89
CA LEU A 141 6.46 12.46 8.37
C LEU A 141 7.04 13.44 9.39
N MET A 142 6.74 14.72 9.20
CA MET A 142 7.22 15.79 10.10
C MET A 142 6.09 16.74 10.48
N ASN A 143 5.96 16.98 11.78
CA ASN A 143 5.21 18.08 12.36
C ASN A 143 6.01 18.69 13.52
N ASP A 144 6.12 20.02 13.54
CA ASP A 144 7.09 20.72 14.42
C ASP A 144 8.54 20.23 14.17
N GLU A 145 9.31 19.98 15.25
CA GLU A 145 10.72 19.54 15.20
C GLU A 145 10.89 18.02 15.16
N GLU A 146 9.80 17.24 15.20
CA GLU A 146 9.85 15.78 15.23
C GLU A 146 9.73 15.20 13.81
N SER A 147 10.61 14.24 13.51
CA SER A 147 10.63 13.51 12.24
C SER A 147 10.44 12.02 12.51
N HIS A 148 9.61 11.36 11.70
CA HIS A 148 9.29 9.96 11.83
C HIS A 148 9.49 9.23 10.50
N PHE A 149 10.20 8.10 10.53
CA PHE A 149 10.35 7.21 9.39
C PHE A 149 9.37 6.05 9.50
N LEU A 150 8.53 5.92 8.48
CA LEU A 150 7.39 5.02 8.46
C LEU A 150 7.41 4.15 7.20
N TYR A 151 6.79 2.99 7.29
CA TYR A 151 6.69 2.00 6.22
C TYR A 151 5.26 1.52 6.03
N THR A 152 4.89 1.19 4.81
CA THR A 152 3.68 0.41 4.52
C THR A 152 3.81 -0.34 3.20
N GLU A 153 3.06 -1.43 3.05
CA GLU A 153 3.03 -2.22 1.83
C GLU A 153 1.61 -2.71 1.54
N GLN A 154 1.27 -2.80 0.25
CA GLN A 154 -0.03 -3.27 -0.21
C GLN A 154 0.14 -4.12 -1.47
N ASP A 155 -0.68 -5.17 -1.57
CA ASP A 155 -0.71 -6.06 -2.72
C ASP A 155 -1.91 -5.78 -3.63
N CYS A 156 -1.66 -5.91 -4.93
CA CYS A 156 -2.68 -5.97 -5.97
C CYS A 156 -2.50 -7.27 -6.76
N GLU A 157 -3.54 -8.09 -6.85
CA GLU A 157 -3.41 -9.46 -7.35
C GLU A 157 -4.47 -9.83 -8.40
N ASP A 158 -4.19 -10.90 -9.16
CA ASP A 158 -5.19 -11.53 -10.01
C ASP A 158 -6.42 -11.93 -9.15
N TYR A 159 -7.61 -11.82 -9.73
CA TYR A 159 -8.86 -12.15 -9.04
C TYR A 159 -9.40 -13.50 -9.52
N ILE A 160 -9.65 -14.43 -8.59
CA ILE A 160 -10.37 -15.68 -8.88
C ILE A 160 -11.87 -15.34 -8.93
N ALA A 161 -12.44 -15.34 -10.14
CA ALA A 161 -13.84 -15.03 -10.35
C ALA A 161 -14.74 -16.23 -10.03
N GLU A 162 -14.34 -17.42 -10.48
CA GLU A 162 -15.08 -18.65 -10.23
C GLU A 162 -14.13 -19.82 -10.02
N CYS A 163 -14.51 -20.76 -9.15
CA CYS A 163 -13.91 -22.08 -9.09
C CYS A 163 -14.99 -23.15 -8.92
N TYR A 164 -14.94 -24.21 -9.73
CA TYR A 164 -15.88 -25.33 -9.64
C TYR A 164 -15.25 -26.64 -10.12
N TYR A 165 -15.75 -27.76 -9.62
CA TYR A 165 -15.31 -29.08 -10.05
C TYR A 165 -16.19 -29.67 -11.16
N THR A 166 -15.56 -30.38 -12.10
CA THR A 166 -16.22 -31.25 -13.08
C THR A 166 -15.61 -32.64 -13.06
N LEU A 167 -16.32 -33.62 -13.62
CA LEU A 167 -15.73 -34.93 -13.91
C LEU A 167 -15.12 -34.93 -15.32
N ASP A 168 -13.88 -35.38 -15.45
CA ASP A 168 -13.28 -35.63 -16.76
C ASP A 168 -13.85 -36.90 -17.43
N SER A 169 -13.36 -37.22 -18.62
CA SER A 169 -13.79 -38.43 -19.36
C SER A 169 -13.50 -39.75 -18.66
N LEU A 170 -12.65 -39.75 -17.62
CA LEU A 170 -12.25 -40.91 -16.83
C LEU A 170 -12.93 -40.93 -15.45
N SER A 171 -13.90 -40.04 -15.21
CA SER A 171 -14.57 -39.85 -13.90
C SER A 171 -13.65 -39.35 -12.79
N ASN A 172 -12.54 -38.69 -13.13
CA ASN A 172 -11.74 -37.98 -12.13
C ASN A 172 -12.32 -36.60 -11.88
N LEU A 173 -12.27 -36.15 -10.62
CA LEU A 173 -12.64 -34.80 -10.24
C LEU A 173 -11.55 -33.82 -10.70
N VAL A 174 -11.93 -32.80 -11.48
CA VAL A 174 -11.03 -31.78 -12.03
C VAL A 174 -11.52 -30.40 -11.65
N ALA A 175 -10.65 -29.58 -11.07
CA ALA A 175 -10.95 -28.18 -10.75
C ALA A 175 -10.88 -27.33 -12.02
N ASN A 176 -11.89 -26.48 -12.23
CA ASN A 176 -11.93 -25.44 -13.26
C ASN A 176 -11.93 -24.09 -12.55
N ILE A 177 -11.11 -23.16 -13.05
CA ILE A 177 -10.93 -21.85 -12.44
C ILE A 177 -11.07 -20.81 -13.52
N GLU A 178 -11.90 -19.82 -13.25
CA GLU A 178 -11.89 -18.57 -13.99
C GLU A 178 -11.10 -17.54 -13.19
N CYS A 179 -9.95 -17.15 -13.72
CA CYS A 179 -9.07 -16.16 -13.10
C CYS A 179 -8.97 -14.94 -14.01
N LYS A 180 -9.44 -13.79 -13.51
CA LYS A 180 -9.28 -12.49 -14.15
C LYS A 180 -7.87 -11.99 -13.86
N ARG A 181 -7.08 -11.85 -14.93
CA ARG A 181 -5.69 -11.42 -14.84
C ARG A 181 -5.63 -9.92 -14.55
N LEU A 182 -4.73 -9.55 -13.65
CA LEU A 182 -4.38 -8.18 -13.37
C LEU A 182 -3.96 -7.50 -14.67
N THR A 183 -4.53 -6.33 -14.93
CA THR A 183 -4.17 -5.47 -16.06
C THR A 183 -3.41 -4.23 -15.58
N ILE A 184 -2.82 -3.48 -16.52
CA ILE A 184 -2.17 -2.21 -16.17
C ILE A 184 -3.21 -1.17 -15.69
N ASP A 185 -4.42 -1.20 -16.24
CA ASP A 185 -5.51 -0.31 -15.82
C ASP A 185 -5.96 -0.63 -14.39
N ASP A 186 -6.04 -1.91 -14.03
CA ASP A 186 -6.29 -2.33 -12.65
C ASP A 186 -5.19 -1.83 -11.70
N PHE A 187 -3.93 -1.89 -12.13
CA PHE A 187 -2.80 -1.39 -11.34
C PHE A 187 -2.83 0.13 -11.14
N TYR A 188 -3.23 0.91 -12.16
CA TYR A 188 -3.42 2.36 -11.98
C TYR A 188 -4.65 2.69 -11.13
N ASN A 189 -5.72 1.89 -11.20
CA ASN A 189 -6.84 2.01 -10.24
C ASN A 189 -6.37 1.69 -8.81
N PHE A 190 -5.44 0.74 -8.65
CA PHE A 190 -4.82 0.47 -7.37
C PHE A 190 -3.99 1.65 -6.86
N ALA A 191 -3.27 2.37 -7.73
CA ALA A 191 -2.57 3.61 -7.36
C ALA A 191 -3.52 4.69 -6.79
N VAL A 192 -4.76 4.78 -7.31
CA VAL A 192 -5.82 5.62 -6.71
C VAL A 192 -6.10 5.19 -5.27
N VAL A 193 -6.25 3.89 -5.02
CA VAL A 193 -6.50 3.34 -3.67
C VAL A 193 -5.33 3.65 -2.74
N LEU A 194 -4.09 3.49 -3.20
CA LEU A 194 -2.89 3.83 -2.43
C LEU A 194 -2.88 5.30 -2.02
N GLY A 195 -3.18 6.23 -2.94
CA GLY A 195 -3.25 7.66 -2.61
C GLY A 195 -4.23 7.97 -1.48
N LYS A 196 -5.41 7.32 -1.50
CA LYS A 196 -6.41 7.47 -0.42
C LYS A 196 -5.90 6.90 0.91
N LEU A 197 -5.33 5.70 0.85
CA LEU A 197 -4.78 5.04 2.04
C LEU A 197 -3.66 5.85 2.67
N TYR A 198 -2.73 6.36 1.86
CA TYR A 198 -1.60 7.15 2.34
C TYR A 198 -2.04 8.47 2.94
N ALA A 199 -3.05 9.15 2.37
CA ALA A 199 -3.62 10.36 2.95
C ALA A 199 -4.26 10.07 4.32
N GLY A 200 -5.08 9.00 4.40
CA GLY A 200 -5.69 8.57 5.66
C GLY A 200 -4.67 8.17 6.71
N TYR A 201 -3.62 7.43 6.34
CA TYR A 201 -2.56 7.01 7.25
C TYR A 201 -1.77 8.20 7.77
N SER A 202 -1.45 9.18 6.91
CA SER A 202 -0.78 10.41 7.34
C SER A 202 -1.64 11.23 8.30
N TYR A 203 -2.94 11.38 8.01
CA TYR A 203 -3.87 12.06 8.91
C TYR A 203 -3.97 11.37 10.27
N ASP A 204 -4.21 10.06 10.26
CA ASP A 204 -4.32 9.24 11.47
C ASP A 204 -3.02 9.33 12.28
N PHE A 205 -1.86 9.31 11.62
CA PHE A 205 -0.56 9.44 12.28
C PHE A 205 -0.44 10.75 13.06
N PHE A 206 -0.66 11.90 12.41
CA PHE A 206 -0.55 13.20 13.07
C PHE A 206 -1.60 13.38 14.18
N MET A 207 -2.80 12.82 14.00
CA MET A 207 -3.83 12.81 15.05
C MET A 207 -3.35 12.03 16.28
N ASN A 208 -2.81 10.83 16.08
CA ASN A 208 -2.33 9.99 17.18
C ASN A 208 -1.13 10.64 17.88
N GLU A 209 -0.19 11.25 17.15
CA GLU A 209 0.92 12.02 17.74
C GLU A 209 0.42 13.17 18.61
N TYR A 210 -0.57 13.94 18.11
CA TYR A 210 -1.19 15.00 18.91
C TYR A 210 -1.83 14.45 20.20
N VAL A 211 -2.56 13.35 20.11
CA VAL A 211 -3.20 12.74 21.30
C VAL A 211 -2.15 12.23 22.29
N ARG A 212 -1.08 11.60 21.81
CA ARG A 212 0.04 11.15 22.66
C ARG A 212 0.70 12.31 23.38
N LYS A 213 1.00 13.41 22.67
CA LYS A 213 1.57 14.64 23.25
C LYS A 213 0.64 15.23 24.32
N GLU A 214 -0.66 15.32 24.06
CA GLU A 214 -1.63 15.85 25.02
C GLU A 214 -1.84 14.94 26.25
N MET A 215 -1.84 13.62 26.08
CA MET A 215 -1.93 12.66 27.18
C MET A 215 -0.69 12.76 28.09
N ARG A 216 0.52 12.77 27.50
CA ARG A 216 1.78 12.97 28.24
C ARG A 216 1.78 14.27 29.03
N ARG A 217 1.34 15.38 28.40
CA ARG A 217 1.23 16.69 29.05
C ARG A 217 0.28 16.69 30.25
N ARG A 218 -0.71 15.79 30.28
CA ARG A 218 -1.70 15.65 31.35
C ARG A 218 -1.38 14.54 32.34
N GLU A 219 -0.20 13.92 32.23
CA GLU A 219 0.21 12.77 33.05
C GLU A 219 -0.80 11.62 32.99
N MET A 220 -1.45 11.43 31.83
CA MET A 220 -2.40 10.35 31.58
C MET A 220 -1.70 9.17 30.90
N GLU A 221 -2.08 7.95 31.29
CA GLU A 221 -1.59 6.72 30.66
C GLU A 221 -2.14 6.60 29.23
N TYR A 222 -1.25 6.32 28.28
CA TYR A 222 -1.57 6.04 26.89
C TYR A 222 -1.00 4.67 26.51
N SER A 223 -1.86 3.79 25.98
CA SER A 223 -1.44 2.49 25.48
C SER A 223 -1.09 2.62 24.00
N ASP A 224 0.13 2.22 23.64
CA ASP A 224 0.60 2.22 22.25
C ASP A 224 -0.16 1.22 21.36
N ASP A 225 -0.91 0.30 21.98
CA ASP A 225 -1.78 -0.66 21.28
C ASP A 225 -3.07 -0.01 20.74
N VAL A 226 -3.39 1.21 21.19
CA VAL A 226 -4.60 1.94 20.77
C VAL A 226 -4.25 2.94 19.68
N TYR A 227 -4.58 2.61 18.44
CA TYR A 227 -4.49 3.53 17.30
C TYR A 227 -5.86 4.05 16.91
N MET A 228 -6.01 5.37 16.87
CA MET A 228 -7.24 6.01 16.45
C MET A 228 -7.23 6.26 14.95
N ARG A 229 -8.37 5.97 14.30
CA ARG A 229 -8.65 6.35 12.92
C ARG A 229 -9.80 7.33 12.87
N TYR A 230 -9.71 8.30 11.98
CA TYR A 230 -10.81 9.23 11.71
C TYR A 230 -11.47 8.92 10.36
N ASP A 231 -12.80 8.77 10.39
CA ASP A 231 -13.64 8.75 9.19
C ASP A 231 -14.16 10.16 8.91
N PRO A 232 -13.72 10.83 7.82
CA PRO A 232 -14.17 12.18 7.49
C PRO A 232 -15.63 12.23 7.01
N TYR A 233 -16.16 11.14 6.44
CA TYR A 233 -17.49 11.10 5.85
C TYR A 233 -18.57 10.95 6.91
N GLU A 234 -18.34 10.05 7.86
CA GLU A 234 -19.26 9.80 8.98
C GLU A 234 -18.90 10.63 10.22
N SER A 235 -17.77 11.36 10.17
CA SER A 235 -17.31 12.27 11.22
C SER A 235 -17.16 11.61 12.61
N TYR A 236 -16.68 10.38 12.65
CA TYR A 236 -16.40 9.68 13.91
C TYR A 236 -14.99 9.10 13.98
N ILE A 237 -14.55 8.84 15.21
CA ILE A 237 -13.24 8.27 15.51
C ILE A 237 -13.44 6.87 16.07
N TYR A 238 -12.65 5.91 15.58
CA TYR A 238 -12.68 4.53 16.03
C TYR A 238 -11.27 3.98 16.20
N HIS A 239 -11.15 2.82 16.84
CA HIS A 239 -9.85 2.19 17.05
C HIS A 239 -9.57 1.17 15.96
N THR A 240 -8.31 1.08 15.55
CA THR A 240 -7.81 0.03 14.66
C THR A 240 -6.51 -0.57 15.22
N HIS A 241 -6.25 -1.82 14.87
CA HIS A 241 -5.00 -2.51 15.17
C HIS A 241 -4.22 -2.87 13.90
N SER A 242 -4.87 -2.81 12.72
CA SER A 242 -4.31 -3.11 11.40
C SER A 242 -4.34 -1.87 10.51
N ASP A 243 -3.73 -2.01 9.33
CA ASP A 243 -3.83 -1.07 8.21
C ASP A 243 -3.38 0.34 8.62
N ARG A 244 -2.14 0.48 9.05
CA ARG A 244 -1.52 1.75 9.44
C ARG A 244 -0.05 1.74 9.05
N PHE A 245 0.58 2.90 9.11
CA PHE A 245 2.04 2.99 9.03
C PHE A 245 2.71 2.15 10.12
N ILE A 246 3.78 1.47 9.73
CA ILE A 246 4.67 0.71 10.60
C ILE A 246 5.88 1.61 10.89
N PRO A 247 6.13 1.97 12.16
CA PRO A 247 7.33 2.71 12.53
C PRO A 247 8.60 1.92 12.20
N MET A 248 9.55 2.58 11.55
CA MET A 248 10.88 2.03 11.32
C MET A 248 11.81 2.48 12.44
N GLU A 249 12.50 1.55 13.08
CA GLU A 249 13.55 1.90 14.04
C GLU A 249 14.73 2.54 13.28
N GLU A 250 15.21 3.69 13.75
CA GLU A 250 16.52 4.20 13.36
C GLU A 250 17.58 3.19 13.82
N LYS A 251 18.32 2.61 12.88
CA LYS A 251 19.47 1.75 13.18
C LYS A 251 20.73 2.57 13.42
#